data_AF-A0A7V4JEH7-F1
#
_entry.id   AF-A0A7V4JEH7-F1
#
_cell.length_a   1.000
_cell.length_b   1.000
_cell.length_c   1.000
_cell.angle_alpha   90.00
_cell.angle_beta   90.00
_cell.angle_gamma   90.00
#
_symmetry.space_group_name_H-M   'P 1'
#
loop_
_entity.id
_entity.type
_entity.pdbx_description
1 polymer ?
#
loop_
_entity_poly.entity_id
_entity_poly.type
_entity_poly.pdbx_seq_one_letter_code
_entity_poly.pdbx_strand_id
1 'polypeptide(L)'
;MKDVPELYADFRARFPKIVEMNEALGHFIHEQAGPLDEKTRALVKLGITAASHHQTALSTQVARAREAGATEEEIMHALLLVIPTCGFPTFMEAYREYQAG
;
A
#
# COMPACT_ATOMS: atom_id res chain seq x y z
N MET A 1 -2.00 16.20 -6.64
CA MET A 1 -1.25 16.25 -5.36
C MET A 1 -2.26 16.41 -4.25
N LYS A 2 -2.64 15.33 -3.55
CA LYS A 2 -3.42 15.45 -2.32
C LYS A 2 -2.48 16.01 -1.25
N ASP A 3 -2.95 16.99 -0.51
CA ASP A 3 -2.18 17.75 0.47
C ASP A 3 -1.31 16.84 1.34
N VAL A 4 -0.01 17.14 1.40
CA VAL A 4 0.87 16.51 2.38
C VAL A 4 0.34 16.91 3.75
N PRO A 5 -0.09 15.98 4.60
CA PRO A 5 -0.64 16.33 5.91
C PRO A 5 0.33 17.23 6.66
N GLU A 6 -0.15 18.32 7.26
CA GLU A 6 0.70 19.32 7.95
C GLU A 6 1.69 18.68 8.93
N LEU A 7 1.27 17.58 9.58
CA LEU A 7 2.11 16.78 10.47
C LEU A 7 3.33 16.16 9.77
N TYR A 8 3.18 15.64 8.55
CA TYR A 8 4.30 15.09 7.79
C TYR A 8 5.24 16.20 7.29
N ALA A 9 4.70 17.36 6.93
CA ALA A 9 5.51 18.52 6.55
C ALA A 9 6.37 19.02 7.73
N ASP A 10 5.79 19.16 8.93
CA ASP A 10 6.54 19.48 10.16
C ASP A 10 7.62 18.43 10.45
N PHE A 11 7.25 17.13 10.41
CA PHE A 11 8.18 16.04 10.66
C PHE A 11 9.37 16.06 9.69
N ARG A 12 9.11 16.29 8.40
CA ARG A 12 10.15 16.40 7.37
C ARG A 12 11.07 17.60 7.59
N ALA A 13 10.53 18.74 8.02
CA ALA A 13 11.32 19.93 8.32
C ALA A 13 12.23 19.72 9.55
N ARG A 14 11.73 19.03 10.57
CA ARG A 14 12.45 18.80 11.84
C ARG A 14 13.48 17.66 11.76
N PHE A 15 13.20 16.62 10.98
CA PHE A 15 14.04 15.41 10.90
C PHE A 15 14.37 15.02 9.45
N PRO A 16 14.96 15.92 8.64
CA PRO A 16 15.14 15.69 7.21
C PRO A 16 16.01 14.46 6.91
N LYS A 17 17.05 14.21 7.72
CA LYS A 17 17.92 13.05 7.51
C LYS A 17 17.23 11.71 7.80
N ILE A 18 16.30 11.68 8.76
CA ILE A 18 15.51 10.47 9.06
C ILE A 18 14.59 10.16 7.87
N VAL A 19 13.93 11.18 7.31
CA VAL A 19 13.08 11.02 6.13
C VAL A 19 13.88 10.53 4.93
N GLU A 20 15.02 11.17 4.64
CA GLU A 20 15.91 10.78 3.53
C GLU A 20 16.34 9.31 3.64
N MET A 21 16.81 8.88 4.82
CA MET A 21 17.26 7.50 5.03
C MET A 21 16.10 6.50 4.95
N ASN A 22 14.92 6.85 5.46
CA ASN A 22 13.73 6.01 5.39
C ASN A 22 13.23 5.85 3.94
N GLU A 23 13.21 6.92 3.14
CA GLU A 23 12.85 6.88 1.73
C GLU A 23 13.87 6.05 0.92
N ALA A 24 15.18 6.27 1.16
CA ALA A 24 16.24 5.50 0.51
C ALA A 24 16.14 4.01 0.82
N LEU A 25 15.89 3.65 2.09
CA LEU A 25 15.67 2.26 2.49
C LEU A 25 14.43 1.67 1.79
N GLY A 26 13.32 2.41 1.76
CA GLY A 26 12.09 1.98 1.09
C GLY A 26 12.28 1.72 -0.41
N HIS A 27 13.01 2.60 -1.09
CA HIS A 27 13.34 2.44 -2.51
C HIS A 27 14.27 1.25 -2.76
N PHE A 28 15.34 1.10 -1.97
CA PHE A 28 16.24 -0.04 -2.07
C PHE A 28 15.51 -1.38 -1.84
N ILE A 29 14.69 -1.46 -0.77
CA ILE A 29 13.90 -2.66 -0.48
C ILE A 29 12.94 -2.95 -1.64
N HIS A 30 12.28 -1.92 -2.15
CA HIS A 30 11.35 -2.09 -3.25
C HIS A 30 12.09 -2.65 -4.46
N GLU A 31 13.11 -1.98 -4.97
CA GLU A 31 13.65 -2.22 -6.31
C GLU A 31 14.79 -3.25 -6.38
N GLN A 32 15.55 -3.42 -5.30
CA GLN A 32 16.83 -4.14 -5.35
C GLN A 32 16.91 -5.32 -4.37
N ALA A 33 16.01 -5.42 -3.39
CA ALA A 33 16.12 -6.39 -2.30
C ALA A 33 15.31 -7.69 -2.49
N GLY A 34 14.89 -8.04 -3.72
CA GLY A 34 14.17 -9.29 -3.95
C GLY A 34 13.85 -9.59 -5.41
N PRO A 35 13.38 -10.83 -5.70
CA PRO A 35 13.16 -11.30 -7.07
C PRO A 35 11.77 -10.95 -7.62
N LEU A 36 10.89 -10.33 -6.81
CA LEU A 36 9.51 -10.07 -7.21
C LEU A 36 9.41 -8.90 -8.18
N ASP A 37 8.66 -9.08 -9.25
CA ASP A 37 8.34 -8.01 -10.19
C ASP A 37 7.48 -6.91 -9.54
N GLU A 38 7.31 -5.79 -10.25
CA GLU A 38 6.59 -4.63 -9.75
C GLU A 38 5.12 -4.93 -9.40
N LYS A 39 4.42 -5.64 -10.29
CA LYS A 39 3.02 -6.03 -10.10
C LYS A 39 2.85 -6.87 -8.84
N THR A 40 3.70 -7.88 -8.66
CA THR A 40 3.66 -8.77 -7.50
C THR A 40 3.97 -8.00 -6.22
N ARG A 41 4.96 -7.11 -6.23
CA ARG A 41 5.26 -6.23 -5.08
C ARG A 41 4.06 -5.34 -4.73
N ALA A 42 3.37 -4.78 -5.71
CA ALA A 42 2.20 -3.93 -5.50
C ALA A 42 1.02 -4.71 -4.89
N LEU A 43 0.72 -5.91 -5.40
CA LEU A 43 -0.32 -6.79 -4.86
C LEU A 43 -0.03 -7.25 -3.43
N VAL A 44 1.23 -7.58 -3.12
CA VAL A 44 1.65 -7.92 -1.74
C VAL A 44 1.44 -6.72 -0.80
N LYS A 45 1.89 -5.52 -1.19
CA LYS A 45 1.69 -4.29 -0.39
C LYS A 45 0.22 -3.96 -0.21
N LEU A 46 -0.62 -4.19 -1.23
CA LEU A 46 -2.06 -4.05 -1.13
C LEU A 46 -2.64 -4.99 -0.06
N GLY A 47 -2.31 -6.29 -0.11
CA GLY A 47 -2.76 -7.25 0.90
C GLY A 47 -2.33 -6.89 2.32
N ILE A 48 -1.07 -6.47 2.51
CA ILE A 48 -0.58 -5.99 3.82
C ILE A 48 -1.34 -4.76 4.28
N THR A 49 -1.63 -3.81 3.38
CA THR A 49 -2.36 -2.59 3.71
C THR A 49 -3.80 -2.87 4.12
N ALA A 50 -4.47 -3.78 3.39
CA ALA A 50 -5.80 -4.28 3.73
C ALA A 50 -5.82 -4.96 5.10
N ALA A 51 -4.82 -5.79 5.40
CA ALA A 51 -4.67 -6.46 6.69
C ALA A 51 -4.33 -5.52 7.86
N SER A 52 -3.78 -4.33 7.59
CA SER A 52 -3.32 -3.38 8.60
C SER A 52 -4.36 -2.31 8.97
N HIS A 53 -5.59 -2.40 8.45
CA HIS A 53 -6.67 -1.40 8.65
C HIS A 53 -6.32 0.04 8.22
N HIS A 54 -5.33 0.21 7.33
CA HIS A 54 -4.91 1.53 6.83
C HIS A 54 -5.75 1.97 5.62
N GLN A 55 -7.02 2.30 5.87
CA GLN A 55 -8.02 2.59 4.83
C GLN A 55 -7.57 3.68 3.85
N THR A 56 -7.07 4.81 4.34
CA THR A 56 -6.55 5.92 3.49
C THR A 56 -5.37 5.52 2.61
N ALA A 57 -4.58 4.54 3.05
CA ALA A 57 -3.46 4.02 2.27
C ALA A 57 -3.90 2.97 1.24
N LEU A 58 -5.04 2.29 1.47
CA LEU A 58 -5.54 1.22 0.60
C LEU A 58 -5.79 1.75 -0.81
N SER A 59 -6.55 2.84 -0.95
CA SER A 59 -6.83 3.49 -2.23
C SER A 59 -5.55 3.87 -3.00
N THR A 60 -4.49 4.26 -2.27
CA THR A 60 -3.18 4.54 -2.89
C THR A 60 -2.49 3.27 -3.39
N GLN A 61 -2.57 2.16 -2.66
CA GLN A 61 -1.99 0.89 -3.11
C GLN A 61 -2.77 0.27 -4.26
N VAL A 62 -4.09 0.41 -4.29
CA VAL A 62 -4.93 -0.01 -5.42
C VAL A 62 -4.50 0.74 -6.69
N ALA A 63 -4.34 2.06 -6.62
CA ALA A 63 -3.84 2.86 -7.74
C ALA A 63 -2.45 2.40 -8.21
N ARG A 64 -1.52 2.16 -7.27
CA ARG A 64 -0.18 1.65 -7.60
C ARG A 64 -0.20 0.25 -8.21
N ALA A 65 -1.10 -0.63 -7.77
CA ALA A 65 -1.26 -1.95 -8.37
C ALA A 65 -1.74 -1.84 -9.82
N ARG A 66 -2.70 -0.95 -10.10
CA ARG A 66 -3.17 -0.65 -11.46
C ARG A 66 -2.05 -0.08 -12.33
N GLU A 67 -1.29 0.89 -11.82
CA GLU A 67 -0.12 1.46 -12.51
C GLU A 67 0.93 0.40 -12.84
N ALA A 68 1.13 -0.58 -11.95
CA ALA A 68 2.01 -1.73 -12.16
C ALA A 68 1.41 -2.82 -13.08
N GLY A 69 0.23 -2.59 -13.67
CA GLY A 69 -0.41 -3.49 -14.62
C GLY A 69 -1.22 -4.63 -14.00
N ALA A 70 -1.61 -4.53 -12.71
CA ALA A 70 -2.53 -5.48 -12.11
C ALA A 70 -3.95 -5.31 -12.65
N THR A 71 -4.61 -6.42 -12.96
CA THR A 71 -6.03 -6.42 -13.34
C THR A 71 -6.92 -6.26 -12.10
N GLU A 72 -8.17 -5.82 -12.29
CA GLU A 72 -9.15 -5.77 -11.19
C GLU A 72 -9.39 -7.17 -10.58
N GLU A 73 -9.28 -8.24 -11.37
CA GLU A 73 -9.37 -9.62 -10.87
C GLU A 73 -8.20 -9.98 -9.95
N GLU A 74 -6.98 -9.58 -10.30
CA GLU A 74 -5.79 -9.79 -9.46
C GLU A 74 -5.86 -8.98 -8.16
N ILE A 75 -6.34 -7.73 -8.24
CA ILE A 75 -6.56 -6.86 -7.08
C ILE A 75 -7.61 -7.47 -6.15
N MET A 76 -8.76 -7.87 -6.69
CA MET A 76 -9.82 -8.50 -5.91
C MET A 76 -9.35 -9.81 -5.27
N HIS A 77 -8.59 -10.63 -6.01
CA HIS A 77 -8.04 -11.86 -5.46
C HIS A 77 -7.08 -11.58 -4.29
N ALA A 78 -6.19 -10.60 -4.41
CA ALA A 78 -5.31 -10.19 -3.32
C ALA A 78 -6.09 -9.73 -2.07
N LEU A 79 -7.20 -9.02 -2.24
CA LEU A 79 -8.09 -8.66 -1.13
C LEU A 79 -8.79 -9.89 -0.53
N LEU A 80 -9.30 -10.81 -1.35
CA LEU A 80 -9.96 -12.03 -0.87
C LEU A 80 -9.03 -12.91 -0.02
N LEU A 81 -7.72 -12.91 -0.27
CA LEU A 81 -6.72 -13.62 0.54
C LEU A 81 -6.60 -13.09 1.98
N VAL A 82 -7.16 -11.91 2.28
CA VAL A 82 -7.27 -11.37 3.64
C VAL A 82 -8.25 -12.21 4.47
N ILE A 83 -9.29 -12.82 3.87
CA ILE A 83 -10.30 -13.61 4.57
C ILE A 83 -9.67 -14.77 5.37
N PRO A 84 -8.90 -15.69 4.77
CA PRO A 84 -8.31 -16.81 5.51
C PRO A 84 -7.16 -16.40 6.43
N THR A 85 -6.61 -15.19 6.30
CA THR A 85 -5.39 -14.77 7.02
C THR A 85 -5.69 -13.84 8.19
N CYS A 86 -6.59 -12.87 8.00
CA CYS A 86 -6.92 -11.81 8.95
C CYS A 86 -8.43 -11.72 9.24
N GLY A 87 -9.24 -12.61 8.66
CA GLY A 87 -10.67 -12.74 8.92
C GLY A 87 -11.56 -11.95 7.98
N PHE A 88 -12.82 -12.39 7.90
CA PHE A 88 -13.86 -11.77 7.05
C PHE A 88 -14.15 -10.30 7.39
N PRO A 89 -14.21 -9.85 8.66
CA PRO A 89 -14.43 -8.43 8.97
C PRO A 89 -13.35 -7.51 8.38
N THR A 90 -12.08 -7.90 8.52
CA THR A 90 -10.93 -7.16 7.97
C THR A 90 -11.02 -7.04 6.44
N PHE A 91 -11.39 -8.13 5.76
CA PHE A 91 -11.68 -8.09 4.33
C PHE A 91 -12.82 -7.12 3.99
N MET A 92 -13.94 -7.16 4.72
CA MET A 92 -15.11 -6.32 4.42
C MET A 92 -14.81 -4.83 4.58
N GLU A 93 -13.94 -4.46 5.53
CA GLU A 93 -13.45 -3.08 5.66
C GLU A 93 -12.63 -2.65 4.44
N ALA A 94 -11.67 -3.47 4.01
CA ALA A 94 -10.86 -3.18 2.83
C ALA A 94 -11.71 -3.16 1.55
N TYR A 95 -12.66 -4.09 1.41
CA TYR A 95 -13.56 -4.16 0.27
C TYR A 95 -14.44 -2.92 0.15
N ARG A 96 -14.93 -2.39 1.29
CA ARG A 96 -15.71 -1.13 1.30
C ARG A 96 -14.90 0.04 0.75
N GLU A 97 -13.66 0.18 1.20
CA GLU A 97 -12.77 1.25 0.74
C GLU A 97 -12.42 1.08 -0.75
N TYR A 98 -12.14 -0.15 -1.19
CA TYR A 98 -11.91 -0.46 -2.61
C TYR A 98 -13.11 -0.10 -3.51
N GLN A 99 -14.35 -0.28 -3.03
CA GLN A 99 -15.56 0.10 -3.78
C GLN A 99 -15.82 1.62 -3.77
N ALA A 100 -15.21 2.37 -2.85
CA ALA A 100 -15.43 3.80 -2.70
C ALA A 100 -14.50 4.68 -3.57
N GLY A 101 -13.42 4.11 -4.11
CA GLY A 101 -12.38 4.81 -4.89
C GLY A 101 -12.35 4.43 -6.36
#